data_AF-A0A396BZH1-F1
#
_entry.id   AF-A0A396BZH1-F1
#
_cell.length_a   1.000
_cell.length_b   1.000
_cell.length_c   1.000
_cell.angle_alpha   90.00
_cell.angle_beta   90.00
_cell.angle_gamma   90.00
#
_symmetry.space_group_name_H-M   'P 1'
#
loop_
_entity.id
_entity.type
_entity.pdbx_description
1 polymer ?
#
loop_
_entity_poly.entity_id
_entity_poly.type
_entity_poly.pdbx_seq_one_letter_code
_entity_poly.pdbx_strand_id
1 'polypeptide(L)'
;MYNSLVRELVQAGRRTSCLGLTNGKMGIVIALFHYGRLYGEQSCEEIAGELLDEVCEHLDYSMPISFGDGLCGIGWGIEYLVQHRYVEGDTDETLKEIDLCVARCIHVYGISGLSLQNGIVGLGRYMLIRILPTFVSGDTSSSALLKEYLIYLIDWLEEELKHFDESVEDLLDFLFELYPTGFYRTKVSALIDCCMSK
;
A
#
# COMPACT_ATOMS: atom_id res chain seq x y z
N MET A 1 -13.34 -13.97 -28.53
CA MET A 1 -13.48 -14.87 -27.36
C MET A 1 -13.68 -13.95 -26.16
N TYR A 2 -14.92 -13.53 -25.89
CA TYR A 2 -15.21 -12.52 -24.87
C TYR A 2 -14.93 -13.14 -23.49
N ASN A 3 -14.12 -12.43 -22.72
CA ASN A 3 -13.17 -12.96 -21.74
C ASN A 3 -13.87 -13.53 -20.49
N SER A 4 -13.93 -14.86 -20.35
CA SER A 4 -14.59 -15.53 -19.20
C SER A 4 -14.01 -15.06 -17.87
N LEU A 5 -12.70 -14.82 -17.82
CA LEU A 5 -11.97 -14.32 -16.66
C LEU A 5 -12.49 -12.96 -16.19
N VAL A 6 -12.76 -12.04 -17.11
CA VAL A 6 -13.26 -10.68 -16.76
C VAL A 6 -14.67 -10.76 -16.19
N ARG A 7 -15.51 -11.64 -16.74
CA ARG A 7 -16.85 -11.89 -16.18
C ARG A 7 -16.77 -12.47 -14.78
N GLU A 8 -15.82 -13.38 -14.53
CA GLU A 8 -15.56 -13.94 -13.21
C GLU A 8 -15.05 -12.87 -12.23
N LEU A 9 -14.13 -12.01 -12.64
CA LEU A 9 -13.64 -10.88 -11.83
C LEU A 9 -14.77 -9.90 -11.47
N VAL A 10 -15.60 -9.51 -12.42
CA VAL A 10 -16.76 -8.63 -12.15
C VAL A 10 -17.73 -9.29 -11.16
N GLN A 11 -18.02 -10.58 -11.32
CA GLN A 11 -18.88 -11.29 -10.37
C GLN A 11 -18.24 -11.42 -8.99
N ALA A 12 -16.93 -11.64 -8.92
CA ALA A 12 -16.19 -11.70 -7.66
C ALA A 12 -16.20 -10.34 -6.95
N GLY A 13 -15.94 -9.25 -7.68
CA GLY A 13 -15.95 -7.88 -7.16
C GLY A 13 -17.30 -7.50 -6.54
N ARG A 14 -18.40 -7.87 -7.20
CA ARG A 14 -19.77 -7.61 -6.70
C ARG A 14 -20.18 -8.48 -5.52
N ARG A 15 -19.49 -9.59 -5.26
CA ARG A 15 -19.85 -10.55 -4.19
C ARG A 15 -18.96 -10.44 -2.96
N THR A 16 -17.70 -10.02 -3.13
CA THR A 16 -16.76 -9.98 -2.01
C THR A 16 -17.12 -8.88 -1.02
N SER A 17 -17.16 -9.23 0.26
CA SER A 17 -17.30 -8.28 1.37
C SER A 17 -15.93 -7.78 1.88
N CYS A 18 -14.84 -8.44 1.49
CA CYS A 18 -13.50 -7.96 1.80
C CYS A 18 -13.19 -6.76 0.90
N LEU A 19 -12.90 -5.60 1.48
CA LEU A 19 -12.55 -4.39 0.72
C LEU A 19 -11.07 -4.33 0.32
N GLY A 20 -10.24 -5.17 0.96
CA GLY A 20 -8.78 -5.18 0.88
C GLY A 20 -8.17 -5.43 -0.49
N LEU A 21 -6.83 -5.46 -0.54
CA LEU A 21 -6.07 -5.51 -1.78
C LEU A 21 -5.87 -6.95 -2.30
N THR A 22 -5.45 -7.88 -1.45
CA THR A 22 -4.98 -9.21 -1.88
C THR A 22 -6.15 -10.13 -2.19
N ASN A 23 -7.12 -10.19 -1.29
CA ASN A 23 -8.30 -11.06 -1.40
C ASN A 23 -9.61 -10.26 -1.50
N GLY A 24 -9.50 -8.94 -1.65
CA GLY A 24 -10.62 -8.03 -1.58
C GLY A 24 -10.92 -7.28 -2.87
N LYS A 25 -11.91 -6.40 -2.75
CA LYS A 25 -12.49 -5.61 -3.84
C LYS A 25 -11.47 -4.66 -4.47
N MET A 26 -10.54 -4.08 -3.69
CA MET A 26 -9.53 -3.17 -4.22
C MET A 26 -8.61 -3.84 -5.26
N GLY A 27 -8.18 -5.09 -5.03
CA GLY A 27 -7.39 -5.83 -6.02
C GLY A 27 -8.14 -6.07 -7.32
N ILE A 28 -9.45 -6.34 -7.22
CA ILE A 28 -10.33 -6.54 -8.39
C ILE A 28 -10.53 -5.22 -9.14
N VAL A 29 -10.73 -4.10 -8.43
CA VAL A 29 -10.82 -2.76 -9.01
C VAL A 29 -9.58 -2.47 -9.87
N ILE A 30 -8.38 -2.66 -9.31
CA ILE A 30 -7.12 -2.45 -10.02
C ILE A 30 -7.06 -3.34 -11.28
N ALA A 31 -7.37 -4.63 -11.15
CA ALA A 31 -7.35 -5.57 -12.28
C ALA A 31 -8.31 -5.15 -13.41
N LEU A 32 -9.52 -4.67 -13.06
CA LEU A 32 -10.52 -4.23 -14.04
C LEU A 32 -10.11 -2.93 -14.74
N PHE A 33 -9.55 -1.96 -14.02
CA PHE A 33 -9.00 -0.74 -14.61
C PHE A 33 -7.85 -1.06 -15.59
N HIS A 34 -6.94 -1.96 -15.21
CA HIS A 34 -5.88 -2.42 -16.11
C HIS A 34 -6.44 -3.08 -17.37
N TYR A 35 -7.40 -3.98 -17.20
CA TYR A 35 -8.03 -4.67 -18.32
C TYR A 35 -8.76 -3.70 -19.26
N GLY A 36 -9.59 -2.82 -18.70
CA GLY A 36 -10.35 -1.82 -19.45
C GLY A 36 -9.44 -0.97 -20.32
N ARG A 37 -8.36 -0.43 -19.74
CA ARG A 37 -7.39 0.40 -20.46
C ARG A 37 -6.62 -0.35 -21.54
N LEU A 38 -6.16 -1.57 -21.24
CA LEU A 38 -5.35 -2.36 -22.15
C LEU A 38 -6.11 -2.75 -23.43
N TYR A 39 -7.42 -3.01 -23.29
CA TYR A 39 -8.27 -3.49 -24.39
C TYR A 39 -9.27 -2.46 -24.91
N GLY A 40 -9.31 -1.25 -24.34
CA GLY A 40 -10.28 -0.22 -24.70
C GLY A 40 -11.73 -0.58 -24.32
N GLU A 41 -11.91 -1.40 -23.27
CA GLU A 41 -13.21 -1.87 -22.81
C GLU A 41 -13.74 -0.91 -21.73
N GLN A 42 -14.35 0.19 -22.16
CA GLN A 42 -14.86 1.24 -21.27
C GLN A 42 -15.83 0.72 -20.20
N SER A 43 -16.66 -0.28 -20.52
CA SER A 43 -17.56 -0.90 -19.54
C SER A 43 -16.82 -1.53 -18.35
N CYS A 44 -15.59 -1.99 -18.54
CA CYS A 44 -14.78 -2.52 -17.45
C CYS A 44 -14.25 -1.40 -16.55
N GLU A 45 -13.89 -0.25 -17.12
CA GLU A 45 -13.48 0.93 -16.34
C GLU A 45 -14.68 1.49 -15.55
N GLU A 46 -15.87 1.53 -16.15
CA GLU A 46 -17.10 1.94 -15.47
C GLU A 46 -17.41 1.04 -14.26
N ILE A 47 -17.36 -0.29 -14.45
CA ILE A 47 -17.56 -1.24 -13.35
C ILE A 47 -16.45 -1.11 -12.28
N ALA A 48 -15.21 -0.86 -12.69
CA ALA A 48 -14.11 -0.65 -11.74
C ALA A 48 -14.35 0.62 -10.90
N GLY A 49 -14.86 1.69 -11.51
CA GLY A 49 -15.29 2.91 -10.81
C GLY A 49 -16.40 2.63 -9.81
N GLU A 50 -17.47 1.93 -10.21
CA GLU A 50 -18.57 1.54 -9.30
C GLU A 50 -18.04 0.75 -8.09
N LEU A 51 -17.16 -0.22 -8.32
CA LEU A 51 -16.58 -1.02 -7.24
C LEU A 51 -15.63 -0.21 -6.35
N LEU A 52 -14.92 0.77 -6.90
CA LEU A 52 -14.07 1.68 -6.13
C LEU A 52 -14.91 2.59 -5.22
N ASP A 53 -16.01 3.14 -5.75
CA ASP A 53 -16.95 3.94 -4.98
C ASP A 53 -17.50 3.12 -3.81
N GLU A 54 -17.88 1.86 -4.05
CA GLU A 54 -18.30 0.94 -2.99
C GLU A 54 -17.20 0.71 -1.93
N VAL A 55 -15.92 0.60 -2.32
CA VAL A 55 -14.81 0.50 -1.35
C VAL A 55 -14.74 1.75 -0.49
N CYS A 56 -14.83 2.94 -1.10
CA CYS A 56 -14.73 4.21 -0.39
C CYS A 56 -15.92 4.44 0.55
N GLU A 57 -17.14 4.10 0.11
CA GLU A 57 -18.37 4.23 0.91
C GLU A 57 -18.39 3.32 2.15
N HIS A 58 -17.79 2.13 2.06
CA HIS A 58 -17.78 1.14 3.14
C HIS A 58 -16.49 1.14 3.96
N LEU A 59 -15.57 2.07 3.67
CA LEU A 59 -14.31 2.17 4.38
C LEU A 59 -14.55 2.55 5.85
N ASP A 60 -14.03 1.72 6.76
CA ASP A 60 -14.10 1.94 8.20
C ASP A 60 -12.69 1.95 8.79
N TYR A 61 -12.33 3.02 9.51
CA TYR A 61 -10.99 3.19 10.08
C TYR A 61 -10.69 2.26 11.28
N SER A 62 -11.64 1.42 11.70
CA SER A 62 -11.43 0.32 12.64
C SER A 62 -11.00 -1.00 11.98
N MET A 63 -10.98 -1.05 10.64
CA MET A 63 -10.45 -2.19 9.90
C MET A 63 -8.98 -2.47 10.26
N PRO A 64 -8.50 -3.72 10.05
CA PRO A 64 -7.09 -4.04 10.22
C PRO A 64 -6.20 -3.06 9.44
N ILE A 65 -5.06 -2.70 10.00
CA ILE A 65 -4.10 -1.78 9.35
C ILE A 65 -3.30 -2.45 8.22
N SER A 66 -3.41 -3.77 8.07
CA SER A 66 -2.57 -4.61 7.21
C SER A 66 -2.57 -4.20 5.73
N PHE A 67 -1.49 -4.53 5.03
CA PHE A 67 -1.36 -4.25 3.60
C PHE A 67 -2.18 -5.23 2.75
N GLY A 68 -2.27 -6.50 3.16
CA GLY A 68 -2.96 -7.53 2.41
C GLY A 68 -4.44 -7.19 2.25
N ASP A 69 -5.18 -7.18 3.35
CA ASP A 69 -6.63 -7.02 3.35
C ASP A 69 -7.15 -5.90 4.27
N GLY A 70 -6.29 -4.94 4.60
CA GLY A 70 -6.56 -3.84 5.53
C GLY A 70 -6.43 -2.44 4.92
N LEU A 71 -6.42 -1.43 5.79
CA LEU A 71 -6.37 0.00 5.43
C LEU A 71 -5.15 0.35 4.56
N CYS A 72 -3.97 -0.20 4.85
CA CYS A 72 -2.77 0.06 4.04
C CYS A 72 -2.94 -0.44 2.59
N GLY A 73 -3.56 -1.60 2.39
CA GLY A 73 -3.81 -2.15 1.05
C GLY A 73 -4.80 -1.31 0.25
N ILE A 74 -5.87 -0.88 0.91
CA ILE A 74 -6.89 -0.01 0.32
C ILE A 74 -6.28 1.34 -0.07
N GLY A 75 -5.57 1.99 0.87
CA GLY A 75 -4.93 3.27 0.63
C GLY A 75 -3.83 3.20 -0.44
N TRP A 76 -3.03 2.13 -0.45
CA TRP A 76 -2.04 1.89 -1.51
C TRP A 76 -2.72 1.74 -2.87
N GLY A 77 -3.84 1.03 -2.94
CA GLY A 77 -4.61 0.86 -4.17
C GLY A 77 -5.18 2.18 -4.71
N ILE A 78 -5.73 3.03 -3.84
CA ILE A 78 -6.22 4.37 -4.23
C ILE A 78 -5.07 5.23 -4.77
N GLU A 79 -3.95 5.32 -4.05
CA GLU A 79 -2.79 6.08 -4.50
C GLU A 79 -2.26 5.55 -5.85
N TYR A 80 -2.17 4.23 -5.98
CA TYR A 80 -1.75 3.59 -7.23
C TYR A 80 -2.65 4.00 -8.41
N LEU A 81 -3.97 3.95 -8.24
CA LEU A 81 -4.93 4.31 -9.28
C LEU A 81 -4.79 5.78 -9.70
N VAL A 82 -4.57 6.69 -8.74
CA VAL A 82 -4.36 8.13 -9.02
C VAL A 82 -3.02 8.38 -9.73
N GLN A 83 -1.92 7.82 -9.23
CA GLN A 83 -0.59 7.98 -9.85
C GLN A 83 -0.56 7.47 -11.30
N HIS A 84 -1.30 6.40 -11.59
CA HIS A 84 -1.41 5.82 -12.93
C HIS A 84 -2.55 6.44 -13.76
N ARG A 85 -3.21 7.49 -13.27
CA ARG A 85 -4.28 8.22 -13.95
C ARG A 85 -5.47 7.34 -14.33
N TYR A 86 -5.75 6.29 -13.57
CA TYR A 86 -7.01 5.53 -13.69
C TYR A 86 -8.17 6.31 -13.10
N VAL A 87 -7.90 7.09 -12.06
CA VAL A 87 -8.88 7.94 -11.37
C VAL A 87 -8.22 9.28 -11.07
N GLU A 88 -9.00 10.35 -11.02
CA GLU A 88 -8.57 11.66 -10.56
C GLU A 88 -8.96 11.85 -9.09
N GLY A 89 -8.09 12.43 -8.28
CA GLY A 89 -8.38 12.71 -6.87
C GLY A 89 -7.23 13.38 -6.14
N ASP A 90 -7.54 14.11 -5.08
CA ASP A 90 -6.55 14.61 -4.12
C ASP A 90 -6.34 13.53 -3.05
N THR A 91 -5.23 12.79 -3.17
CA THR A 91 -4.92 11.70 -2.25
C THR A 91 -4.42 12.20 -0.89
N ASP A 92 -3.97 13.45 -0.78
CA ASP A 92 -3.61 14.03 0.50
C ASP A 92 -4.83 14.29 1.38
N GLU A 93 -5.97 14.67 0.77
CA GLU A 93 -7.24 14.75 1.48
C GLU A 93 -7.84 13.35 1.69
N THR A 94 -7.91 12.55 0.62
CA THR A 94 -8.62 11.26 0.60
C THR A 94 -8.00 10.24 1.57
N LEU A 95 -6.67 10.20 1.67
CA LEU A 95 -5.96 9.18 2.45
C LEU A 95 -5.46 9.67 3.81
N LYS A 96 -5.80 10.90 4.19
CA LYS A 96 -5.32 11.53 5.43
C LYS A 96 -5.60 10.70 6.67
N GLU A 97 -6.79 10.13 6.79
CA GLU A 97 -7.15 9.33 7.96
C GLU A 97 -6.40 7.99 8.00
N ILE A 98 -6.10 7.40 6.84
CA ILE A 98 -5.24 6.21 6.76
C ILE A 98 -3.81 6.57 7.19
N ASP A 99 -3.29 7.74 6.79
CA ASP A 99 -1.98 8.24 7.24
C ASP A 99 -1.90 8.35 8.75
N LEU A 100 -2.95 8.87 9.39
CA LEU A 100 -3.03 8.98 10.84
C LEU A 100 -3.14 7.62 11.52
N CYS A 101 -3.85 6.65 10.93
CA CYS A 101 -3.91 5.28 11.43
C CYS A 101 -2.53 4.60 11.36
N VAL A 102 -1.78 4.78 10.27
CA VAL A 102 -0.42 4.24 10.11
C VAL A 102 0.54 4.88 11.11
N ALA A 103 0.53 6.21 11.22
CA ALA A 103 1.34 6.94 12.20
C ALA A 103 1.05 6.47 13.63
N ARG A 104 -0.24 6.31 13.99
CA ARG A 104 -0.63 5.80 15.32
C ARG A 104 -0.16 4.36 15.55
N CYS A 105 -0.27 3.49 14.54
CA CYS A 105 0.21 2.11 14.61
C CYS A 105 1.72 2.05 14.90
N ILE A 106 2.51 2.86 14.20
CA ILE A 106 3.96 2.96 14.43
C ILE A 106 4.24 3.53 15.82
N HIS A 107 3.53 4.58 16.24
CA HIS A 107 3.75 5.24 17.53
C HIS A 107 3.61 4.28 18.73
N VAL A 108 2.70 3.30 18.62
CA VAL A 108 2.41 2.36 19.72
C VAL A 108 2.96 0.96 19.47
N TYR A 109 3.74 0.73 18.41
CA TYR A 109 4.22 -0.60 18.01
C TYR A 109 3.06 -1.60 17.87
N GLY A 110 2.00 -1.20 17.17
CA GLY A 110 0.68 -1.85 17.23
C GLY A 110 0.52 -3.17 16.45
N ILE A 111 1.55 -3.63 15.75
CA ILE A 111 1.58 -4.90 15.00
C ILE A 111 2.93 -5.60 15.21
N SER A 112 3.11 -6.80 14.66
CA SER A 112 4.37 -7.53 14.75
C SER A 112 4.70 -8.27 13.45
N GLY A 113 5.95 -8.72 13.34
CA GLY A 113 6.44 -9.47 12.18
C GLY A 113 6.82 -8.58 10.99
N LEU A 114 7.64 -9.15 10.11
CA LEU A 114 8.24 -8.43 8.97
C LEU A 114 7.52 -8.65 7.64
N SER A 115 6.43 -9.42 7.60
CA SER A 115 5.74 -9.71 6.34
C SER A 115 5.15 -8.46 5.67
N LEU A 116 5.08 -8.48 4.35
CA LEU A 116 4.36 -7.49 3.56
C LEU A 116 2.87 -7.50 3.94
N GLN A 117 2.23 -8.66 3.94
CA GLN A 117 0.78 -8.73 4.08
C GLN A 117 0.27 -8.18 5.40
N ASN A 118 0.86 -8.57 6.54
CA ASN A 118 0.30 -8.28 7.87
C ASN A 118 1.31 -7.64 8.83
N GLY A 119 2.56 -7.45 8.40
CA GLY A 119 3.65 -6.97 9.24
C GLY A 119 4.06 -5.53 8.94
N ILE A 120 5.19 -5.16 9.54
CA ILE A 120 5.72 -3.79 9.55
C ILE A 120 6.10 -3.33 8.13
N VAL A 121 6.58 -4.24 7.28
CA VAL A 121 6.90 -3.92 5.88
C VAL A 121 5.66 -3.46 5.12
N GLY A 122 4.48 -3.99 5.44
CA GLY A 122 3.22 -3.53 4.86
C GLY A 122 2.92 -2.05 5.13
N LEU A 123 3.21 -1.57 6.35
CA LEU A 123 3.12 -0.16 6.67
C LEU A 123 4.12 0.64 5.82
N GLY A 124 5.36 0.16 5.75
CA GLY A 124 6.43 0.78 4.95
C GLY A 124 6.06 0.92 3.47
N ARG A 125 5.45 -0.09 2.86
CA ARG A 125 5.01 -0.04 1.45
C ARG A 125 3.91 0.97 1.19
N TYR A 126 2.93 1.06 2.09
CA TYR A 126 1.92 2.11 2.01
C TYR A 126 2.56 3.50 2.11
N MET A 127 3.46 3.71 3.07
CA MET A 127 4.15 4.99 3.23
C MET A 127 4.99 5.32 1.99
N LEU A 128 5.67 4.33 1.41
CA LEU A 128 6.57 4.52 0.28
C LEU A 128 5.86 5.04 -0.97
N ILE A 129 4.73 4.45 -1.36
CA ILE A 129 3.98 4.92 -2.53
C ILE A 129 3.51 6.38 -2.35
N ARG A 130 3.18 6.79 -1.11
CA ARG A 130 2.76 8.15 -0.78
C ARG A 130 3.90 9.17 -0.81
N ILE A 131 5.12 8.79 -0.43
CA ILE A 131 6.25 9.73 -0.34
C ILE A 131 7.14 9.75 -1.58
N LEU A 132 7.13 8.70 -2.41
CA LEU A 132 7.99 8.61 -3.58
C LEU A 132 7.86 9.81 -4.53
N PRO A 133 6.65 10.27 -4.88
CA PRO A 133 6.49 11.45 -5.74
C PRO A 133 7.09 12.73 -5.12
N THR A 134 7.08 12.85 -3.79
CA THR A 134 7.42 14.09 -3.09
C THR A 134 8.93 14.34 -2.98
N PHE A 135 9.76 13.34 -3.25
CA PHE A 135 11.19 13.55 -3.45
C PHE A 135 11.51 14.44 -4.65
N VAL A 136 10.59 14.54 -5.63
CA VAL A 136 10.74 15.41 -6.81
C VAL A 136 9.85 16.64 -6.69
N SER A 137 8.59 16.50 -6.28
CA SER A 137 7.63 17.60 -6.26
C SER A 137 7.71 18.50 -5.02
N GLY A 138 8.47 18.10 -4.00
CA GLY A 138 8.44 18.72 -2.68
C GLY A 138 7.36 18.15 -1.78
N ASP A 139 7.54 18.33 -0.48
CA ASP A 139 6.67 17.73 0.53
C ASP A 139 5.36 18.48 0.72
N THR A 140 4.32 17.66 0.86
CA THR A 140 3.02 18.03 1.38
C THR A 140 2.94 17.77 2.89
N SER A 141 1.85 18.20 3.54
CA SER A 141 1.63 17.91 4.97
C SER A 141 1.59 16.41 5.26
N SER A 142 0.94 15.62 4.41
CA SER A 142 0.81 14.18 4.57
C SER A 142 2.15 13.48 4.36
N SER A 143 2.85 13.79 3.26
CA SER A 143 4.17 13.20 3.00
C SER A 143 5.24 13.62 4.02
N ALA A 144 5.20 14.84 4.55
CA ALA A 144 6.09 15.26 5.64
C ALA A 144 5.84 14.45 6.92
N LEU A 145 4.58 14.25 7.32
CA LEU A 145 4.21 13.39 8.44
C LEU A 145 4.70 11.96 8.22
N LEU A 146 4.43 11.39 7.04
CA LEU A 146 4.85 10.02 6.72
C LEU A 146 6.38 9.89 6.71
N LYS A 147 7.13 10.86 6.20
CA LYS A 147 8.59 10.84 6.25
C LYS A 147 9.10 10.86 7.70
N GLU A 148 8.50 11.66 8.58
CA GLU A 148 8.86 11.63 10.01
C GLU A 148 8.63 10.22 10.59
N TYR A 149 7.46 9.64 10.36
CA TYR A 149 7.14 8.30 10.87
C TYR A 149 7.93 7.18 10.20
N LEU A 150 8.43 7.39 8.99
CA LEU A 150 9.26 6.42 8.28
C LEU A 150 10.60 6.24 9.01
N ILE A 151 11.13 7.29 9.64
CA ILE A 151 12.33 7.19 10.48
C ILE A 151 12.06 6.23 11.64
N TYR A 152 10.96 6.41 12.37
CA TYR A 152 10.57 5.53 13.46
C TYR A 152 10.31 4.09 12.99
N LEU A 153 9.68 3.92 11.83
CA LEU A 153 9.45 2.60 11.25
C LEU A 153 10.76 1.89 10.88
N ILE A 154 11.74 2.59 10.31
CA ILE A 154 13.05 2.02 9.98
C ILE A 154 13.82 1.64 11.25
N ASP A 155 13.74 2.46 12.29
CA ASP A 155 14.32 2.13 13.59
C ASP A 155 13.63 0.89 14.20
N TRP A 156 12.32 0.78 14.08
CA TRP A 156 11.57 -0.40 14.53
C TRP A 156 11.94 -1.67 13.75
N LEU A 157 12.03 -1.60 12.42
CA LEU A 157 12.47 -2.71 11.58
C LEU A 157 13.84 -3.24 11.98
N GLU A 158 14.78 -2.35 12.35
CA GLU A 158 16.11 -2.75 12.83
C GLU A 158 16.04 -3.55 14.13
N GLU A 159 15.20 -3.13 15.08
CA GLU A 159 15.04 -3.85 16.35
C GLU A 159 14.38 -5.21 16.16
N GLU A 160 13.35 -5.31 15.33
CA GLU A 160 12.66 -6.58 15.05
C GLU A 160 13.58 -7.56 14.31
N LEU A 161 14.40 -7.07 13.37
CA LEU A 161 15.33 -7.90 12.60
C LEU A 161 16.36 -8.63 13.49
N LYS A 162 16.71 -8.08 14.66
CA LYS A 162 17.62 -8.73 15.63
C LYS A 162 17.05 -10.03 16.18
N HIS A 163 15.73 -10.18 16.20
CA HIS A 163 15.02 -11.31 16.80
C HIS A 163 14.28 -12.17 15.78
N PHE A 164 14.36 -11.82 14.49
CA PHE A 164 13.63 -12.47 13.42
C PHE A 164 14.52 -13.50 12.70
N ASP A 165 14.10 -14.76 12.70
CA ASP A 165 14.82 -15.90 12.10
C ASP A 165 14.12 -16.48 10.85
N GLU A 166 13.04 -15.84 10.39
CA GLU A 166 12.34 -16.24 9.16
C GLU A 166 12.81 -15.43 7.93
N SER A 167 12.10 -15.58 6.81
CA SER A 167 12.43 -14.90 5.55
C SER A 167 12.39 -13.38 5.69
N VAL A 168 13.45 -12.73 5.18
CA VAL A 168 13.58 -11.27 5.11
C VAL A 168 13.33 -10.73 3.70
N GLU A 169 12.78 -11.54 2.78
CA GLU A 169 12.54 -11.16 1.38
C GLU A 169 11.68 -9.90 1.25
N ASP A 170 10.53 -9.85 1.94
CA ASP A 170 9.65 -8.69 1.94
C ASP A 170 10.38 -7.41 2.40
N LEU A 171 11.21 -7.55 3.44
CA LEU A 171 12.01 -6.44 3.98
C LEU A 171 13.09 -6.00 2.99
N LEU A 172 13.82 -6.94 2.39
CA LEU A 172 14.84 -6.64 1.38
C LEU A 172 14.23 -5.91 0.19
N ASP A 173 13.11 -6.38 -0.34
CA ASP A 173 12.43 -5.75 -1.46
C ASP A 173 11.97 -4.32 -1.10
N PHE A 174 11.56 -4.09 0.14
CA PHE A 174 11.20 -2.76 0.64
C PHE A 174 12.41 -1.83 0.72
N LEU A 175 13.50 -2.31 1.32
CA LEU A 175 14.72 -1.53 1.47
C LEU A 175 15.37 -1.21 0.12
N PHE A 176 15.31 -2.12 -0.86
CA PHE A 176 15.82 -1.86 -2.21
C PHE A 176 15.01 -0.82 -2.98
N GLU A 177 13.71 -0.71 -2.74
CA GLU A 177 12.91 0.37 -3.32
C GLU A 177 13.17 1.71 -2.61
N LEU A 178 13.40 1.67 -1.30
CA LEU A 178 13.69 2.87 -0.51
C LEU A 178 15.11 3.41 -0.74
N TYR A 179 16.11 2.55 -0.91
CA TYR A 179 17.53 2.93 -0.99
C TYR A 179 17.85 4.00 -2.06
N PRO A 180 17.36 3.91 -3.30
CA PRO A 180 17.61 4.89 -4.36
C PRO A 180 17.10 6.30 -4.04
N THR A 181 16.12 6.44 -3.13
CA THR A 181 15.58 7.75 -2.72
C THR A 181 16.59 8.57 -1.91
N GLY A 182 17.62 7.93 -1.34
CA GLY A 182 18.56 8.56 -0.41
C GLY A 182 17.97 8.87 0.96
N PHE A 183 16.71 8.54 1.21
CA PHE A 183 16.06 8.72 2.50
C PHE A 183 16.69 7.83 3.56
N TYR A 184 17.13 8.44 4.67
CA TYR A 184 17.79 7.76 5.78
C TYR A 184 18.91 6.78 5.35
N ARG A 185 19.64 7.17 4.30
CA ARG A 185 20.52 6.30 3.51
C ARG A 185 21.47 5.42 4.31
N THR A 186 22.15 5.99 5.31
CA THR A 186 23.12 5.24 6.12
C THR A 186 22.46 4.07 6.84
N LYS A 187 21.27 4.28 7.40
CA LYS A 187 20.56 3.23 8.14
C LYS A 187 19.93 2.20 7.21
N VAL A 188 19.33 2.65 6.10
CA VAL A 188 18.80 1.74 5.07
C VAL A 188 19.91 0.84 4.50
N SER A 189 21.10 1.40 4.23
CA SER A 189 22.25 0.61 3.77
C SER A 189 22.66 -0.45 4.78
N ALA A 190 22.76 -0.08 6.07
CA ALA A 190 23.14 -1.02 7.13
C ALA A 190 22.10 -2.16 7.30
N LEU A 191 20.81 -1.84 7.17
CA LEU A 191 19.75 -2.85 7.20
C LEU A 191 19.84 -3.83 6.03
N ILE A 192 20.10 -3.34 4.82
CA ILE A 192 20.31 -4.20 3.64
C ILE A 192 21.48 -5.15 3.91
N ASP A 193 22.62 -4.64 4.37
CA ASP A 193 23.80 -5.46 4.67
C ASP A 193 23.49 -6.51 5.76
N CYS A 194 22.71 -6.14 6.78
CA CYS A 194 22.25 -7.06 7.82
C CYS A 194 21.37 -8.18 7.24
N CYS A 195 20.37 -7.84 6.44
CA CYS A 195 19.48 -8.81 5.79
C CYS A 195 20.25 -9.76 4.86
N MET A 196 21.22 -9.25 4.09
CA MET A 196 22.04 -10.07 3.19
C MET A 196 23.03 -11.00 3.91
N SER A 197 23.25 -10.77 5.21
CA SER A 197 24.15 -11.57 6.06
C SER A 197 23.44 -12.68 6.85
N LYS A 198 22.10 -12.68 6.88
CA LYS A 198 21.25 -13.74 7.45
C LYS A 198 20.98 -14.82 6.39
#